data_AF-A0A090QQ69-F1
#
_entry.id   AF-A0A090QQ69-F1
#
_cell.length_a   1.000
_cell.length_b   1.000
_cell.length_c   1.000
_cell.angle_alpha   90.00
_cell.angle_beta   90.00
_cell.angle_gamma   90.00
#
_symmetry.space_group_name_H-M   'P 1'
#
loop_
_entity.id
_entity.type
_entity.pdbx_description
1 polymer ?
#
loop_
_entity_poly.entity_id
_entity_poly.type
_entity_poly.pdbx_seq_one_letter_code
_entity_poly.pdbx_strand_id
1 'polypeptide(L)' 'MDVTYLIEGILFGLIILLIGLAGGAFFTMATLKSTDEKSATESRIEFGFYGVASLIFAGLLTGIIS' A
#
# COMPACT_ATOMS: atom_id res chain seq x y z
N MET A 1 -7.48 1.11 -30.22
CA MET A 1 -6.77 0.39 -29.15
C MET A 1 -7.67 -0.73 -28.68
N ASP A 2 -7.18 -1.97 -28.67
CA ASP A 2 -7.91 -3.09 -28.09
C ASP A 2 -8.17 -2.83 -26.61
N VAL A 3 -9.39 -3.14 -26.16
CA VAL A 3 -9.85 -2.98 -24.77
C VAL A 3 -8.91 -3.70 -23.80
N THR A 4 -8.27 -4.78 -24.24
CA THR A 4 -7.25 -5.53 -23.50
C THR A 4 -6.09 -4.65 -23.01
N TYR A 5 -5.50 -3.83 -23.87
CA TYR A 5 -4.39 -2.96 -23.50
C TYR A 5 -4.80 -1.86 -22.52
N LEU A 6 -6.06 -1.42 -22.59
CA LEU A 6 -6.60 -0.46 -21.62
C LEU A 6 -6.73 -1.10 -20.23
N ILE A 7 -7.22 -2.34 -20.15
CA ILE A 7 -7.36 -3.08 -18.90
C ILE A 7 -5.98 -3.36 -18.28
N GLU A 8 -5.02 -3.83 -19.08
CA GLU A 8 -3.64 -4.07 -18.62
C GLU A 8 -2.98 -2.80 -18.08
N GLY A 9 -3.15 -1.67 -18.78
CA GLY A 9 -2.63 -0.38 -18.33
C GLY A 9 -3.24 0.09 -17.00
N ILE A 10 -4.55 -0.10 -16.81
CA ILE A 10 -5.24 0.24 -15.56
C ILE A 10 -4.77 -0.67 -14.41
N LEU A 11 -4.65 -1.98 -14.64
CA LEU A 11 -4.14 -2.92 -13.64
C LEU A 11 -2.72 -2.57 -13.22
N PHE A 12 -1.84 -2.30 -14.18
CA PHE A 12 -0.47 -1.89 -13.90
C PHE A 12 -0.43 -0.59 -13.06
N GLY A 13 -1.24 0.40 -13.43
CA GLY A 13 -1.36 1.65 -12.66
C GLY A 13 -1.83 1.42 -11.22
N LEU A 14 -2.82 0.54 -11.01
CA LEU A 14 -3.31 0.18 -9.67
C LEU A 14 -2.24 -0.52 -8.83
N ILE A 15 -1.46 -1.43 -9.42
CA ILE A 15 -0.37 -2.12 -8.72
C ILE A 15 0.70 -1.11 -8.26
N ILE A 16 1.13 -0.22 -9.15
CA ILE A 16 2.12 0.81 -8.82
C ILE A 16 1.58 1.75 -7.71
N LEU A 17 0.31 2.14 -7.80
CA LEU A 17 -0.34 2.96 -6.79
C LEU A 17 -0.33 2.28 -5.42
N LEU A 18 -0.69 1.00 -5.34
CA LEU A 18 -0.73 0.22 -4.10
C LEU A 18 0.67 0.04 -3.48
N ILE A 19 1.69 -0.20 -4.30
CA ILE A 19 3.08 -0.28 -3.84
C ILE A 19 3.55 1.08 -3.30
N GLY A 20 3.23 2.17 -3.98
CA GLY A 20 3.53 3.53 -3.52
C GLY A 20 2.85 3.88 -2.20
N LEU A 21 1.57 3.51 -2.06
CA LEU A 21 0.81 3.69 -0.82
C LEU A 21 1.42 2.89 0.32
N ALA A 22 1.82 1.64 0.06
CA ALA A 22 2.49 0.79 1.03
C ALA A 22 3.81 1.41 1.50
N GLY A 23 4.67 1.81 0.56
CA GLY A 23 5.94 2.47 0.88
C GLY A 23 5.75 3.75 1.70
N GLY A 24 4.78 4.59 1.33
CA GLY A 24 4.45 5.81 2.06
C GLY A 24 3.91 5.54 3.47
N ALA A 25 3.09 4.52 3.65
CA ALA A 25 2.56 4.14 4.97
C ALA A 25 3.66 3.59 5.88
N PHE A 26 4.56 2.74 5.37
CA PHE A 26 5.71 2.27 6.14
C PHE A 26 6.70 3.39 6.49
N PHE A 27 6.93 4.33 5.57
CA PHE A 27 7.78 5.49 5.84
C PHE A 27 7.18 6.37 6.94
N THR A 28 5.87 6.65 6.87
CA THR A 28 5.13 7.39 7.89
C THR A 28 5.21 6.70 9.24
N MET A 29 5.01 5.38 9.29
CA MET A 29 5.18 4.56 10.48
C MET A 29 6.60 4.68 11.08
N ALA A 30 7.63 4.61 10.25
CA ALA A 30 9.03 4.66 10.69
C ALA A 30 9.48 6.05 11.16
N THR A 31 8.90 7.11 10.60
CA THR A 31 9.34 8.50 10.83
C THR A 31 8.43 9.31 11.78
N LEU A 32 7.24 8.81 12.13
CA LEU A 32 6.34 9.50 13.06
C LEU A 32 7.04 9.69 14.41
N LYS A 33 7.26 10.94 14.80
CA LYS A 33 7.84 11.30 16.10
C LYS A 33 6.81 11.07 17.20
N SER A 34 7.23 10.45 18.30
CA SER A 34 6.38 10.14 19.45
C SER A 34 6.04 11.43 20.22
N THR A 35 4.97 12.11 19.84
CA THR A 35 4.52 13.32 20.57
C THR A 35 3.49 13.01 21.67
N ASP A 36 2.97 11.79 21.73
CA ASP A 36 2.18 11.28 22.87
C ASP A 36 2.25 9.75 22.82
N GLU A 37 2.83 9.11 23.86
CA GLU A 37 3.25 7.69 23.79
C GLU A 37 2.12 6.71 23.46
N LYS A 38 0.86 7.05 23.76
CA LYS A 38 -0.31 6.24 23.40
C LYS A 38 -0.79 6.47 21.96
N SER A 39 -0.93 7.72 21.52
CA SER A 39 -1.46 8.06 20.18
C SER A 39 -0.48 7.71 19.06
N ALA A 40 0.83 7.87 19.31
CA ALA A 40 1.86 7.55 18.33
C ALA A 40 1.95 6.04 18.04
N THR A 41 1.66 5.19 19.04
CA THR A 41 1.70 3.73 18.87
C THR A 41 0.52 3.23 18.05
N GLU A 42 -0.68 3.74 18.31
CA GLU A 42 -1.90 3.42 17.56
C GLU A 42 -1.77 3.84 16.08
N SER A 43 -1.32 5.07 15.84
CA SER A 43 -1.13 5.58 14.47
C SER A 43 -0.07 4.78 13.69
N ARG A 44 1.03 4.37 14.34
CA ARG A 44 2.04 3.49 13.71
C ARG A 44 1.48 2.13 13.32
N ILE A 45 0.62 1.54 14.17
CA ILE A 45 -0.03 0.25 13.88
C ILE A 45 -1.00 0.39 12.71
N GLU A 46 -1.78 1.47 12.67
CA GLU A 46 -2.70 1.75 11.56
C GLU A 46 -1.94 1.87 10.23
N PHE A 47 -0.89 2.71 10.18
CA PHE A 47 -0.08 2.87 8.96
C PHE A 47 0.64 1.59 8.55
N GLY A 48 1.12 0.80 9.51
CA GLY A 48 1.67 -0.54 9.23
C GLY A 48 0.63 -1.49 8.61
N PHE A 49 -0.59 -1.51 9.15
CA PHE A 49 -1.69 -2.33 8.64
C PHE A 49 -2.12 -1.91 7.23
N TYR A 50 -2.27 -0.61 6.98
CA TYR A 50 -2.57 -0.07 5.65
C TYR A 50 -1.47 -0.41 4.63
N GLY A 51 -0.20 -0.36 5.06
CA GLY A 51 0.92 -0.74 4.21
C GLY A 51 0.88 -2.22 3.81
N VAL A 52 0.68 -3.12 4.78
CA VAL A 52 0.57 -4.56 4.53
C VAL A 52 -0.67 -4.89 3.67
N ALA A 53 -1.82 -4.31 3.97
CA ALA A 53 -3.04 -4.52 3.19
C ALA A 53 -2.85 -4.11 1.71
N SER A 54 -2.21 -2.96 1.48
CA SER A 54 -1.91 -2.47 0.12
C SER A 54 -0.99 -3.44 -0.64
N LEU A 55 -0.01 -4.04 0.03
CA LEU A 55 0.86 -5.07 -0.57
C LEU A 55 0.12 -6.36 -0.89
N ILE A 56 -0.81 -6.81 -0.01
CA ILE A 56 -1.63 -8.00 -0.27
C ILE A 56 -2.50 -7.77 -1.51
N PHE A 57 -3.15 -6.62 -1.63
CA PHE A 57 -3.94 -6.29 -2.83
C PHE A 57 -3.09 -6.21 -4.10
N ALA A 58 -1.87 -5.65 -4.02
CA ALA A 58 -0.94 -5.67 -5.15
C ALA A 58 -0.53 -7.11 -5.51
N GLY A 59 -0.30 -7.97 -4.52
CA GLY A 59 0.03 -9.39 -4.73
C GLY A 59 -1.12 -10.19 -5.37
N LEU A 60 -2.37 -9.90 -5.00
CA LEU A 60 -3.57 -10.48 -5.62
C LEU A 60 -3.72 -10.00 -7.07
N LEU A 61 -3.53 -8.70 -7.33
CA LEU A 61 -3.66 -8.11 -8.67
C LEU A 61 -2.56 -8.58 -9.64
N THR A 62 -1.37 -8.88 -9.13
CA THR A 62 -0.26 -9.44 -9.92
C THR A 62 -0.36 -10.95 -10.14
N GLY A 63 -1.29 -11.63 -9.46
CA GLY A 63 -1.42 -13.09 -9.50
C GLY A 63 -0.30 -13.84 -8.76
N ILE A 64 0.53 -13.14 -7.97
CA ILE A 64 1.59 -13.75 -7.14
C ILE A 64 0.98 -14.51 -5.96
N ILE A 65 -0.11 -13.98 -5.42
CA ILE A 65 -0.89 -14.58 -4.34
C ILE A 65 -2.18 -15.09 -5.02
N SER A 66 -2.29 -16.40 -5.22
CA SER A 66 -3.43 -17.08 -5.86
C SER A 66 -4.07 -18.09 -4.90
#